data_AF-A0A1J1LNT6-F1
#
_entry.id   AF-A0A1J1LNT6-F1
#
_cell.length_a   1.000
_cell.length_b   1.000
_cell.length_c   1.000
_cell.angle_alpha   90.00
_cell.angle_beta   90.00
_cell.angle_gamma   90.00
#
_symmetry.space_group_name_H-M   'P 1'
#
loop_
_entity.id
_entity.type
_entity.pdbx_description
1 polymer ?
#
loop_
_entity_poly.entity_id
_entity_poly.type
_entity_poly.pdbx_seq_one_letter_code
_entity_poly.pdbx_strand_id
1 'polypeptide(L)'
;MTFKYQEHINELSNCPPTDYQPIEMTAYRFVFEENQEQSENSFLPVLIIKPHRKFNTPQQCCQGYALSLFNTQNHAEQRYNQLRKNRPNISQTLGTHLAKGIIDKTDGIASSVDQKGHFSLHEFQHTDLSQKFEIITPLETS
;
A
#
# COMPACT_ATOMS: atom_id res chain seq x y z
N MET A 1 -20.10 -6.45 1.52
CA MET A 1 -18.96 -6.08 2.40
C MET A 1 -18.68 -4.60 2.17
N THR A 2 -18.32 -3.86 3.22
CA THR A 2 -18.08 -2.41 3.16
C THR A 2 -16.58 -2.15 3.18
N PHE A 3 -16.10 -1.19 2.39
CA PHE A 3 -14.69 -0.79 2.40
C PHE A 3 -14.38 0.19 3.52
N LYS A 4 -13.14 0.18 4.01
CA LYS A 4 -12.64 1.07 5.07
C LYS A 4 -12.79 2.56 4.70
N TYR A 5 -12.64 2.87 3.41
CA TYR A 5 -12.75 4.22 2.86
C TYR A 5 -13.94 4.37 1.91
N GLN A 6 -15.07 3.72 2.23
CA GLN A 6 -16.24 3.66 1.36
C GLN A 6 -16.75 5.03 0.89
N GLU A 7 -16.76 6.03 1.78
CA GLU A 7 -17.25 7.38 1.46
C GLU A 7 -16.45 8.00 0.31
N HIS A 8 -15.12 7.92 0.37
CA HIS A 8 -14.24 8.41 -0.69
C HIS A 8 -14.33 7.58 -1.98
N ILE A 9 -14.46 6.27 -1.84
CA ILE A 9 -14.55 5.34 -2.96
C ILE A 9 -15.84 5.57 -3.77
N ASN A 10 -16.95 5.89 -3.10
CA ASN A 10 -18.24 6.14 -3.74
C ASN A 10 -18.25 7.37 -4.67
N GLU A 11 -17.33 8.32 -4.46
CA GLU A 11 -17.20 9.52 -5.31
C GLU A 11 -16.53 9.20 -6.66
N LEU A 12 -15.94 8.01 -6.80
CA LEU A 12 -15.20 7.59 -7.97
C LEU A 12 -15.98 6.54 -8.77
N SER A 13 -16.01 6.72 -10.09
CA SER A 13 -16.57 5.69 -10.97
C SER A 13 -15.65 4.46 -11.03
N ASN A 14 -16.24 3.26 -10.91
CA ASN A 14 -15.53 1.98 -11.00
C ASN A 14 -14.37 1.86 -9.98
N CYS A 15 -14.63 2.23 -8.72
CA CYS A 15 -13.70 2.07 -7.62
C CYS A 15 -14.31 1.23 -6.48
N PRO A 16 -13.64 0.18 -6.00
CA PRO A 16 -12.52 -0.50 -6.67
C PRO A 16 -12.94 -1.03 -8.05
N PRO A 17 -12.00 -1.24 -8.98
CA PRO A 17 -12.31 -1.85 -10.27
C PRO A 17 -12.99 -3.22 -10.12
N THR A 18 -13.95 -3.52 -11.00
CA THR A 18 -14.77 -4.76 -10.92
C THR A 18 -13.98 -6.06 -11.09
N ASP A 19 -12.78 -5.99 -11.65
CA ASP A 19 -11.87 -7.13 -11.82
C ASP A 19 -11.03 -7.41 -10.55
N TYR A 20 -11.11 -6.56 -9.53
CA TYR A 20 -10.42 -6.81 -8.25
C TYR A 20 -11.11 -7.93 -7.50
N GLN A 21 -10.31 -8.81 -6.88
CA GLN A 21 -10.81 -10.01 -6.22
C GLN A 21 -10.21 -10.15 -4.81
N PRO A 22 -10.90 -10.85 -3.88
CA PRO A 22 -10.27 -11.28 -2.65
C PRO A 22 -9.05 -12.16 -2.94
N ILE A 23 -7.95 -11.89 -2.25
CA ILE A 23 -6.69 -12.63 -2.41
C ILE A 23 -6.24 -13.23 -1.07
N GLU A 24 -5.44 -14.28 -1.13
CA GLU A 24 -4.73 -14.81 0.02
C GLU A 24 -3.27 -15.05 -0.37
N MET A 25 -2.33 -14.31 0.24
CA MET A 25 -0.90 -14.43 -0.05
C MET A 25 -0.04 -13.73 1.00
N THR A 26 1.24 -14.08 1.01
CA THR A 26 2.28 -13.27 1.65
C THR A 26 2.47 -11.98 0.86
N ALA A 27 2.59 -10.87 1.58
CA ALA A 27 2.77 -9.54 1.02
C ALA A 27 3.83 -8.74 1.76
N TYR A 28 4.39 -7.77 1.06
CA TYR A 28 5.46 -6.90 1.53
C TYR A 28 5.09 -5.44 1.32
N ARG A 29 5.46 -4.58 2.26
CA ARG A 29 5.16 -3.15 2.22
C ARG A 29 6.28 -2.32 2.81
N PHE A 30 6.48 -1.12 2.27
CA PHE A 30 7.35 -0.13 2.88
C PHE A 30 6.64 0.51 4.08
N VAL A 31 7.31 0.54 5.22
CA VAL A 31 6.80 1.10 6.47
C VAL A 31 7.88 1.97 7.11
N PHE A 32 7.49 2.81 8.05
CA PHE A 32 8.46 3.51 8.89
C PHE A 32 8.84 2.65 10.09
N GLU A 33 9.98 2.96 10.68
CA GLU A 33 10.37 2.36 11.97
C GLU A 33 9.34 2.75 13.05
N GLU A 34 9.05 1.85 14.00
CA GLU A 34 7.97 2.05 14.98
C GLU A 34 8.14 3.31 15.84
N ASN A 35 9.39 3.70 16.12
CA ASN A 35 9.73 4.89 16.91
C ASN A 35 9.69 6.20 16.10
N GLN A 36 9.48 6.15 14.78
CA GLN A 36 9.39 7.33 13.94
C GLN A 36 7.99 7.92 14.01
N GLU A 37 7.89 9.25 14.02
CA GLU A 37 6.62 9.99 14.02
C GLU A 37 5.71 9.57 12.86
N GLN A 38 6.30 9.25 11.70
CA GLN A 38 5.56 8.84 10.52
C GLN A 38 5.03 7.39 10.55
N SER A 39 5.31 6.61 11.60
CA SER A 39 4.91 5.20 11.73
C SER A 39 3.41 4.98 11.57
N GLU A 40 2.59 5.90 12.07
CA GLU A 40 1.12 5.88 11.93
C GLU A 40 0.65 5.89 10.47
N ASN A 41 1.45 6.42 9.55
CA ASN A 41 1.13 6.49 8.12
C ASN A 41 1.46 5.20 7.37
N SER A 42 2.14 4.25 8.00
CA SER A 42 2.64 3.03 7.34
C SER A 42 1.52 2.21 6.71
N PHE A 43 0.33 2.17 7.32
CA PHE A 43 -0.83 1.40 6.84
C PHE A 43 -1.99 2.29 6.40
N LEU A 44 -1.70 3.52 5.98
CA LEU A 44 -2.70 4.41 5.39
C LEU A 44 -2.48 4.56 3.86
N PRO A 45 -3.56 4.64 3.07
CA PRO A 45 -3.47 5.04 1.67
C PRO A 45 -2.98 6.48 1.50
N VAL A 46 -2.38 6.77 0.36
CA VAL A 46 -1.77 8.08 0.11
C VAL A 46 -2.77 9.24 0.10
N LEU A 47 -4.02 9.02 -0.31
CA LEU A 47 -5.06 10.05 -0.26
C LEU A 47 -5.64 10.27 1.14
N ILE A 48 -5.45 9.32 2.06
CA ILE A 48 -5.78 9.52 3.47
C ILE A 48 -4.70 10.39 4.13
N ILE A 49 -3.43 10.11 3.84
CA ILE A 49 -2.30 10.89 4.36
C ILE A 49 -2.23 12.29 3.72
N LYS A 50 -2.52 12.39 2.41
CA LYS A 50 -2.42 13.62 1.62
C LYS A 50 -3.66 13.81 0.75
N PRO A 51 -4.81 14.25 1.31
CA PRO A 51 -6.08 14.41 0.59
C PRO A 51 -6.01 15.35 -0.61
N HIS A 52 -5.11 16.34 -0.57
CA HIS A 52 -4.93 17.30 -1.66
C HIS A 52 -4.01 16.82 -2.79
N ARG A 53 -3.51 15.58 -2.72
CA ARG A 53 -2.66 15.01 -3.77
C ARG A 53 -3.46 14.86 -5.06
N LYS A 54 -2.98 15.51 -6.12
CA LYS A 54 -3.61 15.43 -7.45
C LYS A 54 -3.17 14.17 -8.18
N PHE A 55 -4.15 13.48 -8.77
CA PHE A 55 -3.95 12.40 -9.71
C PHE A 55 -4.53 12.79 -11.07
N ASN A 56 -3.97 12.23 -12.14
CA ASN A 56 -4.34 12.62 -13.50
C ASN A 56 -5.56 11.84 -14.02
N THR A 57 -5.88 10.69 -13.40
CA THR A 57 -6.98 9.84 -13.84
C THR A 57 -7.82 9.34 -12.67
N PRO A 58 -9.12 9.01 -12.88
CA PRO A 58 -9.96 8.39 -11.85
C PRO A 58 -9.39 7.08 -11.31
N GLN A 59 -8.78 6.27 -12.17
CA GLN A 59 -8.13 5.02 -11.76
C GLN A 59 -6.96 5.26 -10.80
N GLN A 60 -6.12 6.26 -11.09
CA GLN A 60 -5.03 6.65 -10.19
C GLN A 60 -5.56 7.20 -8.85
N CYS A 61 -6.68 7.95 -8.89
CA CYS A 61 -7.36 8.41 -7.69
C CYS A 61 -7.87 7.23 -6.85
N CYS A 62 -8.49 6.23 -7.50
CA CYS A 62 -8.95 5.01 -6.83
C CYS A 62 -7.79 4.26 -6.15
N GLN A 63 -6.68 4.06 -6.86
CA GLN A 63 -5.45 3.49 -6.29
C GLN A 63 -4.89 4.33 -5.14
N GLY A 64 -5.18 5.64 -5.11
CA GLY A 64 -4.82 6.54 -4.02
C GLY A 64 -5.50 6.21 -2.68
N TYR A 65 -6.65 5.52 -2.73
CA TYR A 65 -7.39 4.99 -1.58
C TYR A 65 -7.11 3.50 -1.30
N ALA A 66 -6.20 2.87 -2.06
CA ALA A 66 -5.74 1.51 -1.83
C ALA A 66 -4.36 1.48 -1.16
N LEU A 67 -4.05 0.39 -0.47
CA LEU A 67 -2.70 0.10 -0.01
C LEU A 67 -1.86 -0.51 -1.14
N SER A 68 -0.68 0.08 -1.36
CA SER A 68 0.36 -0.43 -2.25
C SER A 68 1.16 -1.53 -1.56
N LEU A 69 1.23 -2.70 -2.18
CA LEU A 69 1.83 -3.93 -1.64
C LEU A 69 2.64 -4.64 -2.73
N PHE A 70 3.53 -5.55 -2.32
CA PHE A 70 4.34 -6.38 -3.21
C PHE A 70 4.22 -7.86 -2.87
N ASN A 71 4.22 -8.72 -3.89
CA ASN A 71 4.09 -10.17 -3.70
C ASN A 71 5.39 -10.86 -3.25
N THR A 72 6.55 -10.22 -3.43
CA THR A 72 7.86 -10.74 -2.99
C THR A 72 8.73 -9.64 -2.41
N GLN A 73 9.65 -10.03 -1.53
CA GLN A 73 10.66 -9.14 -0.97
C GLN A 73 11.53 -8.50 -2.06
N ASN A 74 12.03 -9.30 -3.00
CA ASN A 74 12.89 -8.83 -4.09
C ASN A 74 12.20 -7.75 -4.94
N HIS A 75 10.92 -7.94 -5.28
CA HIS A 75 10.15 -6.93 -6.01
C HIS A 75 10.01 -5.62 -5.22
N ALA A 76 9.76 -5.70 -3.91
CA ALA A 76 9.70 -4.53 -3.06
C ALA A 76 11.05 -3.79 -3.02
N GLU A 77 12.15 -4.50 -2.76
CA GLU A 77 13.49 -3.92 -2.70
C GLU A 77 13.93 -3.30 -4.04
N GLN A 78 13.69 -3.99 -5.15
CA GLN A 78 13.96 -3.45 -6.49
C GLN A 78 13.17 -2.17 -6.74
N ARG A 79 11.89 -2.15 -6.37
CA ARG A 79 11.04 -0.97 -6.53
C ARG A 79 11.53 0.19 -5.67
N TYR A 80 11.89 -0.08 -4.42
CA TYR A 80 12.44 0.94 -3.52
C TYR A 80 13.72 1.54 -4.09
N ASN A 81 14.67 0.70 -4.53
CA ASN A 81 15.94 1.12 -5.13
C ASN A 81 15.74 1.95 -6.40
N GLN A 82 14.78 1.58 -7.26
CA GLN A 82 14.43 2.38 -8.44
C GLN A 82 13.87 3.77 -8.07
N LEU A 83 13.06 3.85 -7.02
CA LEU A 83 12.50 5.11 -6.56
C LEU A 83 13.58 6.01 -5.94
N ARG A 84 14.44 5.45 -5.10
CA ARG A 84 15.55 6.17 -4.43
C ARG A 84 16.50 6.83 -5.42
N LYS A 85 16.82 6.16 -6.53
CA LYS A 85 17.67 6.72 -7.60
C LYS A 85 17.17 8.07 -8.14
N ASN A 86 15.86 8.27 -8.17
CA ASN A 86 15.25 9.49 -8.73
C ASN A 86 14.72 10.45 -7.64
N ARG A 87 14.71 10.02 -6.38
CA ARG A 87 14.09 10.73 -5.26
C ARG A 87 14.94 10.50 -4.00
N PRO A 88 15.97 11.34 -3.76
CA PRO A 88 16.91 11.12 -2.65
C PRO A 88 16.22 11.10 -1.28
N ASN A 89 15.12 11.85 -1.11
CA ASN A 89 14.36 11.91 0.15
C ASN A 89 13.15 10.93 0.17
N ILE A 90 13.16 9.86 -0.63
CA ILE A 90 12.02 8.94 -0.72
C ILE A 90 11.71 8.27 0.63
N SER A 91 12.75 7.96 1.42
CA SER A 91 12.63 7.32 2.74
C SER A 91 11.76 8.12 3.71
N GLN A 92 11.86 9.45 3.66
CA GLN A 92 11.05 10.37 4.49
C GLN A 92 9.55 10.33 4.15
N THR A 93 9.18 9.76 3.01
CA THR A 93 7.80 9.77 2.51
C THR A 93 7.19 8.39 2.30
N LEU A 94 8.03 7.37 2.09
CA LEU A 94 7.61 6.03 1.71
C LEU A 94 7.80 5.00 2.82
N GLY A 95 8.74 5.27 3.73
CA GLY A 95 9.17 4.33 4.76
C GLY A 95 10.68 4.11 4.75
N THR A 96 11.18 3.66 5.89
CA THR A 96 12.59 3.35 6.15
C THR A 96 12.84 1.84 6.25
N HIS A 97 11.78 1.04 6.30
CA HIS A 97 11.81 -0.39 6.54
C HIS A 97 10.88 -1.14 5.60
N LEU A 98 11.16 -2.43 5.44
CA LEU A 98 10.26 -3.37 4.78
C LEU A 98 9.57 -4.23 5.83
N ALA A 99 8.25 -4.29 5.75
CA ALA A 99 7.43 -5.20 6.54
C ALA A 99 6.86 -6.33 5.68
N LYS A 100 6.61 -7.47 6.31
CA LYS A 100 6.02 -8.68 5.72
C LYS A 100 4.79 -9.08 6.51
N GLY A 101 3.72 -9.46 5.82
CA GLY A 101 2.52 -9.99 6.44
C GLY A 101 1.80 -10.99 5.53
N ILE A 102 0.75 -11.61 6.06
CA ILE A 102 -0.17 -12.45 5.30
C ILE A 102 -1.48 -11.69 5.13
N ILE A 103 -1.93 -11.59 3.89
CA ILE A 103 -3.26 -11.09 3.52
C ILE A 103 -4.13 -12.31 3.29
N ASP A 104 -5.35 -12.29 3.80
CA ASP A 104 -6.38 -13.28 3.54
C ASP A 104 -7.61 -12.66 2.85
N LYS A 105 -8.54 -13.52 2.43
CA LYS A 105 -9.72 -13.10 1.65
C LYS A 105 -10.68 -12.18 2.41
N THR A 106 -10.53 -12.06 3.73
CA THR A 106 -11.33 -11.18 4.60
C THR A 106 -10.70 -9.81 4.79
N ASP A 107 -9.48 -9.59 4.26
CA ASP A 107 -8.81 -8.30 4.39
C ASP A 107 -9.27 -7.27 3.36
N GLY A 108 -9.79 -7.70 2.21
CA GLY A 108 -10.20 -6.78 1.16
C GLY A 108 -10.26 -7.41 -0.22
N ILE A 109 -10.29 -6.55 -1.24
CA ILE A 109 -10.11 -6.96 -2.64
C ILE A 109 -8.90 -6.28 -3.25
N ALA A 110 -8.18 -7.01 -4.10
CA ALA A 110 -6.93 -6.56 -4.68
C ALA A 110 -6.92 -6.64 -6.20
N SER A 111 -6.07 -5.80 -6.79
CA SER A 111 -5.69 -5.94 -8.20
C SER A 111 -4.94 -7.25 -8.43
N SER A 112 -4.86 -7.67 -9.69
CA SER A 112 -3.83 -8.62 -10.09
C SER A 112 -2.43 -8.08 -9.78
N VAL A 113 -1.49 -8.98 -9.48
CA VAL A 113 -0.08 -8.64 -9.30
C VAL A 113 0.51 -8.27 -10.67
N ASP A 114 1.13 -7.09 -10.76
CA ASP A 114 1.76 -6.63 -11.99
C ASP A 114 3.15 -7.27 -12.22
N GLN A 115 3.77 -6.96 -13.36
CA GLN A 115 5.10 -7.48 -13.73
C GLN A 115 6.23 -7.04 -12.79
N LYS A 116 5.99 -6.04 -11.92
CA LYS A 116 6.93 -5.55 -10.91
C LYS A 116 6.58 -6.09 -9.53
N GLY A 117 5.67 -7.06 -9.45
CA GLY A 117 5.20 -7.63 -8.20
C GLY A 117 4.26 -6.75 -7.40
N HIS A 118 3.87 -5.58 -7.91
CA HIS A 118 3.02 -4.64 -7.19
C HIS A 118 1.54 -5.00 -7.35
N PHE A 119 0.76 -4.77 -6.30
CA PHE A 119 -0.68 -4.80 -6.34
C PHE A 119 -1.28 -3.77 -5.38
N SER A 120 -2.55 -3.42 -5.65
CA SER A 120 -3.32 -2.48 -4.84
C SER A 120 -4.41 -3.23 -4.09
N LEU A 121 -4.48 -3.07 -2.77
CA LEU A 121 -5.51 -3.65 -1.91
C LEU A 121 -6.46 -2.57 -1.39
N HIS A 122 -7.76 -2.74 -1.64
CA HIS A 122 -8.80 -1.99 -0.95
C HIS A 122 -9.27 -2.79 0.26
N GLU A 123 -8.94 -2.28 1.44
CA GLU A 123 -9.27 -2.91 2.72
C GLU A 123 -10.78 -2.90 2.99
N PHE A 124 -11.30 -4.01 3.51
CA PHE A 124 -12.61 -4.01 4.14
C PHE A 124 -12.60 -3.24 5.46
N GLN A 125 -13.78 -2.81 5.92
CA GLN A 125 -13.94 -1.90 7.05
C GLN A 125 -13.28 -2.37 8.35
N HIS A 126 -13.22 -3.69 8.58
CA HIS A 126 -12.68 -4.27 9.81
C HIS A 126 -11.21 -4.68 9.70
N THR A 127 -10.58 -4.47 8.55
CA THR A 127 -9.20 -4.86 8.31
C THR A 127 -8.23 -3.94 9.03
N ASP A 128 -7.33 -4.54 9.80
CA ASP A 128 -6.17 -3.88 10.39
C ASP A 128 -4.89 -4.63 10.03
N LEU A 129 -4.26 -4.21 8.94
CA LEU A 129 -3.00 -4.81 8.49
C LEU A 129 -1.81 -4.47 9.39
N SER A 130 -1.90 -3.44 10.24
CA SER A 130 -0.81 -3.11 11.17
C SER A 130 -0.55 -4.24 12.18
N GLN A 131 -1.59 -5.02 12.49
CA GLN A 131 -1.51 -6.19 13.39
C GLN A 131 -1.05 -7.47 12.66
N LYS A 132 -0.97 -7.44 11.32
CA LYS A 132 -0.64 -8.60 10.48
C LYS A 132 0.75 -8.53 9.87
N PHE A 133 1.40 -7.37 9.92
CA PHE A 133 2.67 -7.12 9.27
C PHE A 133 3.77 -6.85 10.30
N GLU A 134 4.91 -7.51 10.13
CA GLU A 134 6.08 -7.36 10.98
C GLU A 134 7.24 -6.76 10.18
N ILE A 135 8.01 -5.85 10.78
CA ILE A 135 9.23 -5.31 10.17
C ILE A 135 10.28 -6.43 10.04
N ILE A 136 10.83 -6.61 8.85
CA ILE A 136 11.81 -7.68 8.57
C ILE A 136 13.22 -7.17 8.21
N THR A 137 13.34 -5.98 7.61
CA THR A 137 14.66 -5.41 7.29
C THR A 137 14.58 -3.89 7.10
N PRO A 138 15.62 -3.13 7.51
CA PRO A 138 15.81 -1.75 7.06
C PRO A 138 15.99 -1.68 5.54
N LEU A 139 15.50 -0.60 4.93
CA LEU A 139 15.71 -0.26 3.52
C LEU A 139 16.82 0.78 3.45
N GLU A 140 18.08 0.30 3.41
CA GLU A 140 19.33 1.06 3.54
C GLU A 140 19.21 2.60 3.44
N THR A 141 19.40 3.26 4.58
CA THR A 141 19.75 4.68 4.68
C THR A 141 21.25 4.82 4.47
N SER A 142 21.66 4.85 3.21
CA SER A 142 23.01 5.30 2.82
C SER A 142 23.03 6.83 2.72
#